data_AF-A0A9D5JHN3-F1
#
_entry.id   AF-A0A9D5JHN3-F1
#
_cell.length_a   1.000
_cell.length_b   1.000
_cell.length_c   1.000
_cell.angle_alpha   90.00
_cell.angle_beta   90.00
_cell.angle_gamma   90.00
#
_symmetry.space_group_name_H-M   'P 1'
#
loop_
_entity.id
_entity.type
_entity.pdbx_description
1 polymer ?
#
loop_
_entity_poly.entity_id
_entity_poly.type
_entity_poly.pdbx_seq_one_letter_code
_entity_poly.pdbx_strand_id
1 'polypeptide(L)' 'GQVSVINDLLGLSPGYLPRHARRYAAFYDDGLKAVRQYVSDVRSAAYPGREHSIKTQPKTTPLVEGR' A
#
# COMPACT_ATOMS: atom_id res chain seq x y z
N GLY A 1 15.31 -11.12 -27.39
CA GLY A 1 15.02 -10.51 -26.08
C GLY A 1 13.83 -11.20 -25.44
N GLN A 2 13.59 -10.98 -24.15
CA GLN A 2 12.41 -11.49 -23.44
C GLN A 2 11.59 -10.30 -22.92
N VAL A 3 10.26 -10.43 -22.96
CA VAL A 3 9.31 -9.48 -22.38
C VAL A 3 8.37 -10.26 -21.46
N SER A 4 8.02 -9.68 -20.31
CA SER A 4 7.12 -10.30 -19.34
C SER A 4 6.42 -9.21 -18.54
N VAL A 5 5.21 -9.50 -18.05
CA VAL A 5 4.44 -8.60 -17.21
C VAL A 5 4.91 -8.74 -15.77
N ILE A 6 5.18 -7.62 -15.10
CA ILE A 6 5.69 -7.62 -13.72
C ILE A 6 4.70 -8.28 -12.74
N ASN A 7 3.40 -8.16 -12.97
CA ASN A 7 2.37 -8.79 -12.16
C ASN A 7 2.45 -10.32 -12.18
N ASP A 8 2.74 -10.92 -13.33
CA ASP A 8 2.87 -12.38 -13.48
C ASP A 8 4.17 -12.88 -12.82
N LEU A 9 5.26 -12.13 -12.98
CA LEU A 9 6.55 -12.42 -12.36
C LEU A 9 6.45 -12.41 -10.82
N LEU A 10 5.78 -11.39 -10.27
CA LEU A 10 5.69 -11.20 -8.82
C LEU A 10 4.49 -11.91 -8.18
N GLY A 11 3.61 -12.51 -8.97
CA GLY A 11 2.43 -13.21 -8.46
C GLY A 11 1.48 -12.28 -7.71
N LEU A 12 1.18 -11.10 -8.28
CA LEU A 12 0.32 -10.08 -7.66
C LEU A 12 -1.18 -10.42 -7.71
N SER A 13 -1.58 -11.36 -8.57
CA SER A 13 -2.96 -11.80 -8.72
C SER A 13 -3.12 -13.25 -8.27
N PRO A 14 -4.26 -13.62 -7.66
CA PRO A 14 -4.53 -15.02 -7.37
C PRO A 14 -4.91 -15.75 -8.66
N GLY A 15 -4.38 -16.95 -8.86
CA GLY A 15 -4.82 -17.85 -9.93
C GLY A 15 -3.91 -17.90 -11.14
N TYR A 16 -4.44 -17.55 -12.33
CA TYR A 16 -3.87 -17.89 -13.62
C TYR A 16 -2.48 -17.27 -13.84
N LEU A 17 -1.51 -18.14 -14.13
CA LEU A 17 -0.19 -17.76 -14.63
C LEU A 17 -0.10 -18.14 -16.12
N PRO A 18 0.15 -17.19 -17.04
CA PRO A 18 0.32 -17.51 -18.45
C PRO A 18 1.41 -18.56 -18.68
N ARG A 19 1.21 -19.48 -19.62
CA ARG A 19 2.17 -20.58 -19.89
C ARG A 19 3.61 -20.13 -20.17
N HIS A 20 3.79 -18.93 -20.72
CA HIS A 20 5.10 -18.36 -21.03
C HIS A 20 5.72 -17.57 -19.87
N ALA A 21 4.97 -17.33 -18.79
CA ALA A 21 5.43 -16.64 -17.61
C ALA A 21 5.97 -17.64 -16.57
N ARG A 22 7.03 -17.22 -15.87
CA ARG A 22 7.54 -17.92 -14.69
C ARG A 22 7.27 -17.04 -13.48
N ARG A 23 6.63 -17.59 -12.44
CA ARG A 23 6.43 -16.89 -11.19
C ARG A 23 7.70 -16.95 -10.35
N TYR A 24 8.17 -15.79 -9.87
CA TYR A 24 9.34 -15.63 -9.02
C TYR A 24 8.99 -15.26 -7.58
N ALA A 25 7.79 -14.74 -7.32
CA ALA A 25 7.27 -14.45 -5.98
C ALA A 25 5.75 -14.70 -5.88
N ALA A 26 5.22 -14.70 -4.66
CA ALA A 26 3.79 -14.90 -4.38
C ALA A 26 3.21 -13.72 -3.60
N PHE A 27 3.38 -12.51 -4.13
CA PHE A 27 3.03 -11.26 -3.43
C PHE A 27 1.54 -11.09 -3.16
N TYR A 28 0.67 -11.81 -3.86
CA TYR A 28 -0.75 -11.83 -3.52
C TYR A 28 -0.98 -12.28 -2.06
N ASP A 29 -0.37 -13.37 -1.63
CA ASP A 29 -0.59 -13.94 -0.30
C ASP A 29 0.03 -13.06 0.79
N ASP A 30 1.25 -12.59 0.55
CA ASP A 30 1.94 -11.65 1.45
C ASP A 30 1.20 -10.33 1.58
N GLY A 31 0.71 -9.78 0.45
CA GLY A 31 -0.09 -8.57 0.41
C GLY A 31 -1.41 -8.74 1.15
N LEU A 32 -2.10 -9.87 0.96
CA LEU A 32 -3.34 -10.16 1.67
C LEU A 32 -3.11 -10.26 3.19
N LYS A 33 -2.02 -10.90 3.61
CA LYS A 33 -1.61 -10.96 5.03
C LYS A 33 -1.33 -9.56 5.58
N ALA A 34 -0.55 -8.75 4.87
CA ALA A 34 -0.21 -7.39 5.28
C ALA A 34 -1.45 -6.50 5.43
N VAL A 35 -2.39 -6.57 4.48
CA VAL A 35 -3.65 -5.80 4.54
C VAL A 35 -4.51 -6.25 5.72
N ARG A 36 -4.60 -7.56 5.99
CA ARG A 36 -5.34 -8.06 7.18
C ARG A 36 -4.71 -7.59 8.48
N GLN A 37 -3.37 -7.59 8.57
CA GLN A 37 -2.65 -7.08 9.73
C GLN A 37 -2.94 -5.58 9.91
N TYR A 38 -2.84 -4.79 8.84
CA TYR A 38 -3.18 -3.37 8.88
C TYR A 38 -4.61 -3.12 9.39
N VAL A 39 -5.60 -3.87 8.89
CA VAL A 39 -6.99 -3.77 9.36
C VAL A 39 -7.09 -4.11 10.86
N SER A 40 -6.38 -5.13 11.33
CA SER A 40 -6.31 -5.46 12.76
C SER A 40 -5.74 -4.32 13.57
N ASP A 41 -4.61 -3.76 13.14
CA ASP A 41 -3.90 -2.70 13.85
C ASP A 41 -4.73 -1.41 13.94
N VAL A 42 -5.47 -1.08 12.87
CA VAL A 42 -6.41 0.05 12.87
C VAL A 42 -7.57 -0.21 13.82
N ARG A 43 -8.17 -1.41 13.80
CA ARG A 43 -9.32 -1.74 14.67
C ARG A 43 -8.94 -1.79 16.14
N SER A 44 -7.72 -2.19 16.46
CA SER A 44 -7.20 -2.19 17.83
C SER A 44 -6.59 -0.86 18.26
N ALA A 45 -6.63 0.17 17.40
CA ALA A 45 -5.94 1.45 17.61
C ALA A 45 -4.43 1.31 17.88
N ALA A 46 -3.81 0.22 17.43
CA ALA A 46 -2.36 0.05 17.45
C ALA A 46 -1.69 0.86 16.32
N TYR A 47 -2.41 1.09 15.22
CA TYR A 47 -2.05 2.01 14.16
C TYR A 47 -3.13 3.08 13.97
N PRO A 48 -2.76 4.36 13.75
CA PRO A 48 -1.40 4.90 13.77
C PRO A 48 -0.79 4.99 15.17
N GLY A 49 0.50 4.71 15.26
CA GLY A 49 1.32 4.98 16.45
C GLY A 49 1.72 6.45 16.59
N ARG A 50 2.42 6.80 17.69
CA ARG A 50 2.90 8.18 17.93
C ARG A 50 3.87 8.65 16.86
N GLU A 51 4.72 7.75 16.39
CA GLU A 51 5.70 7.93 15.32
C GLU A 51 5.05 8.20 13.95
N HIS A 52 3.78 7.83 13.78
CA HIS A 52 3.01 8.06 12.56
C HIS A 52 2.25 9.40 12.57
N SER A 53 2.33 10.18 13.65
CA SER A 53 1.66 11.46 13.80
C SER A 53 2.62 12.62 13.55
N ILE A 54 2.31 13.49 12.58
CA ILE A 54 3.04 14.74 12.36
C ILE A 54 2.28 15.87 13.06
N LYS A 55 2.97 16.61 13.93
CA LYS A 55 2.44 17.86 14.49
C LYS A 55 2.40 18.91 13.38
N THR A 56 1.24 19.12 12.77
CA THR A 56 1.03 20.23 11.86
C THR A 56 0.75 21.49 12.67
N GLN A 57 1.52 22.56 12.45
CA GLN A 57 1.10 23.88 12.90
C GLN A 57 -0.02 24.37 11.97
N PRO A 58 -1.12 24.91 12.48
CA PRO A 58 -2.14 25.51 11.63
C PRO A 58 -1.49 26.66 10.87
N LYS A 59 -1.46 26.56 9.53
CA LYS A 59 -1.12 27.72 8.69
C LYS A 59 -2.28 28.69 8.78
N THR A 60 -2.19 29.70 9.64
CA THR A 60 -3.05 30.87 9.59
C THR A 60 -2.67 31.66 8.35
N THR A 61 -3.36 31.40 7.23
CA THR A 61 -3.35 32.33 6.10
C THR A 61 -4.14 33.56 6.54
N PRO A 62 -3.54 34.77 6.60
CA PRO A 62 -4.31 35.96 6.88
C PRO A 62 -5.35 36.13 5.77
N LEU A 63 -6.61 36.28 6.17
CA LEU A 63 -7.69 36.66 5.26
C LEU A 63 -7.30 38.00 4.65
N VAL A 64 -7.07 38.04 3.34
CA VAL A 64 -6.86 39.29 2.63
C VAL A 64 -8.21 40.02 2.65
N GLU A 65 -8.33 41.04 3.51
CA GLU A 65 -9.46 41.97 3.45
C GLU A 65 -9.48 42.62 2.07
N GLY A 66 -10.57 42.35 1.34
CA GLY A 66 -10.79 42.85 -0.01
C GLY A 66 -10.78 44.38 -0.03
N ARG A 67 -10.13 44.91 -1.06
CA ARG A 67 -10.37 46.28 -1.54
C ARG A 67 -11.42 46.23 -2.63
#